data_AF-A0A1E3B9A4-F1
#
_entry.id   AF-A0A1E3B9A4-F1
#
_cell.length_a   1.000
_cell.length_b   1.000
_cell.length_c   1.000
_cell.angle_alpha   90.00
_cell.angle_beta   90.00
_cell.angle_gamma   90.00
#
_symmetry.space_group_name_H-M   'P 1'
#
loop_
_entity.id
_entity.type
_entity.pdbx_description
1 polymer ?
#
loop_
_entity_poly.entity_id
_entity_poly.type
_entity_poly.pdbx_seq_one_letter_code
_entity_poly.pdbx_strand_id
1 'polypeptide(L)'
;MVLDIFPFLTNDFLDSLDHEERKAKVKEAFSLAIELIQKIRPSIVLSCQCFARYTYQHERWGGFTNPLIDVLSSSMSEAEQQRVSKVSIGDHTFHVIKAFNPAKIYYEDGQEKQDIDNLLRDIFSKVFSGYGKSKALHKKSLKDKLDATAAKLHKIGFKYLDLMSHYERIEPSVPASWAHEVKGDGFSELKRSVSEIVISVKKLQKEQI
;
A
#
# COMPACT_ATOMS: atom_id res chain seq x y z
N MET A 1 -2.74 -1.33 -4.87
CA MET A 1 -2.53 -2.63 -4.22
C MET A 1 -3.00 -3.70 -5.19
N VAL A 2 -2.25 -4.78 -5.34
CA VAL A 2 -2.60 -5.94 -6.16
C VAL A 2 -2.87 -7.08 -5.19
N LEU A 3 -4.03 -7.71 -5.29
CA LEU A 3 -4.43 -8.79 -4.40
C LEU A 3 -4.72 -10.01 -5.27
N ASP A 4 -4.07 -11.12 -4.95
CA ASP A 4 -4.46 -12.46 -5.43
C ASP A 4 -5.47 -13.00 -4.42
N ILE A 5 -6.66 -13.38 -4.89
CA ILE A 5 -7.82 -13.55 -4.00
C ILE A 5 -8.46 -14.91 -4.21
N PHE A 6 -7.75 -15.99 -3.90
CA PHE A 6 -8.44 -17.23 -3.56
C PHE A 6 -8.02 -17.73 -2.18
N PRO A 7 -8.96 -18.25 -1.38
CA PRO A 7 -8.59 -19.04 -0.24
C PRO A 7 -7.97 -20.35 -0.72
N PHE A 8 -6.89 -20.72 -0.04
CA PHE A 8 -6.07 -21.89 -0.29
C PHE A 8 -6.82 -23.20 -0.01
N LEU A 9 -7.87 -23.49 -0.78
CA LEU A 9 -8.50 -24.81 -0.80
C LEU A 9 -7.62 -25.73 -1.65
N THR A 10 -6.92 -26.65 -0.99
CA THR A 10 -6.08 -27.63 -1.68
C THR A 10 -6.95 -28.75 -2.25
N ASN A 11 -6.45 -29.44 -3.28
CA ASN A 11 -7.13 -30.64 -3.80
C ASN A 11 -7.34 -31.67 -2.70
N ASP A 12 -6.34 -31.92 -1.84
CA ASP A 12 -6.43 -32.88 -0.74
C ASP A 12 -7.51 -32.51 0.29
N PHE A 13 -7.66 -31.21 0.59
CA PHE A 13 -8.71 -30.73 1.48
C PHE A 13 -10.10 -30.88 0.84
N LEU A 14 -10.24 -30.63 -0.46
CA LEU A 14 -11.52 -30.86 -1.14
C LEU A 14 -11.83 -32.34 -1.22
N ASP A 15 -10.84 -33.16 -1.53
CA ASP A 15 -11.00 -34.61 -1.71
C ASP A 15 -11.38 -35.31 -0.39
N SER A 16 -11.08 -34.71 0.78
CA SER A 16 -11.50 -35.22 2.11
C SER A 16 -12.94 -34.91 2.51
N LEU A 17 -13.61 -34.02 1.77
CA LEU A 17 -14.99 -33.59 2.02
C LEU A 17 -15.97 -34.32 1.11
N ASP A 18 -17.24 -34.41 1.52
CA ASP A 18 -18.31 -34.84 0.60
C ASP A 18 -18.70 -33.75 -0.42
N HIS A 19 -19.57 -34.09 -1.38
CA HIS A 19 -19.97 -33.15 -2.44
C HIS A 19 -20.62 -31.86 -1.91
N GLU A 20 -21.53 -31.96 -0.94
CA GLU A 20 -22.24 -30.80 -0.42
C GLU A 20 -21.34 -29.94 0.47
N GLU A 21 -20.46 -30.59 1.24
CA GLU A 21 -19.42 -29.92 2.02
C GLU A 21 -18.43 -29.17 1.12
N ARG A 22 -17.96 -29.78 0.02
CA ARG A 22 -17.10 -29.11 -0.97
C ARG A 22 -17.76 -27.87 -1.52
N LYS A 23 -19.01 -27.99 -1.98
CA LYS A 23 -19.78 -26.88 -2.52
C LYS A 23 -19.95 -25.76 -1.50
N ALA A 24 -20.25 -26.09 -0.24
CA ALA A 24 -20.37 -25.12 0.84
C ALA A 24 -19.03 -24.40 1.09
N LYS A 25 -17.92 -25.14 1.14
CA LYS A 25 -16.59 -24.57 1.36
C LYS A 25 -16.09 -23.71 0.21
N VAL A 26 -16.32 -24.10 -1.03
CA VAL A 26 -15.96 -23.30 -2.21
C VAL A 26 -16.80 -22.02 -2.29
N LYS A 27 -18.09 -22.08 -1.93
CA LYS A 27 -18.95 -20.89 -1.83
C LYS A 27 -18.51 -19.95 -0.71
N GLU A 28 -18.22 -20.48 0.48
CA GLU A 28 -17.71 -19.72 1.63
C GLU A 28 -16.41 -19.00 1.26
N ALA A 29 -15.48 -19.76 0.67
CA ALA A 29 -14.23 -19.29 0.13
C ALA A 29 -14.37 -18.09 -0.81
N PHE A 30 -15.23 -18.23 -1.82
CA PHE A 30 -15.48 -17.17 -2.79
C PHE A 30 -16.16 -15.94 -2.15
N SER A 31 -17.02 -16.16 -1.16
CA SER A 31 -17.68 -15.06 -0.43
C SER A 31 -16.66 -14.25 0.38
N LEU A 32 -15.73 -14.93 1.07
CA LEU A 32 -14.62 -14.29 1.79
C LEU A 32 -13.72 -13.46 0.85
N ALA A 33 -13.47 -13.95 -0.36
CA ALA A 33 -12.73 -13.21 -1.38
C ALA A 33 -13.43 -11.88 -1.73
N ILE A 34 -14.74 -11.91 -1.96
CA ILE A 34 -15.54 -10.70 -2.22
C ILE A 34 -15.50 -9.75 -1.02
N GLU A 35 -15.72 -10.25 0.19
CA GLU A 35 -15.68 -9.44 1.40
C GLU A 35 -14.30 -8.76 1.58
N LEU A 36 -13.22 -9.47 1.26
CA LEU A 36 -11.87 -8.92 1.31
C LEU A 36 -11.69 -7.78 0.29
N ILE A 37 -12.21 -7.94 -0.93
CA ILE A 37 -12.22 -6.86 -1.94
C ILE A 37 -13.00 -5.65 -1.41
N GLN A 38 -14.19 -5.87 -0.84
CA GLN A 38 -15.03 -4.80 -0.32
C GLN A 38 -14.38 -4.05 0.85
N LYS A 39 -13.67 -4.77 1.72
CA LYS A 39 -12.98 -4.17 2.87
C LYS A 39 -11.72 -3.40 2.46
N ILE A 40 -10.86 -3.98 1.61
CA ILE A 40 -9.61 -3.32 1.25
C ILE A 40 -9.80 -2.29 0.13
N ARG A 41 -10.85 -2.44 -0.69
CA ARG A 41 -11.17 -1.57 -1.82
C ARG A 41 -9.99 -1.38 -2.79
N PRO A 42 -9.37 -2.46 -3.29
CA PRO A 42 -8.24 -2.34 -4.21
C PRO A 42 -8.65 -1.63 -5.50
N SER A 43 -7.77 -0.82 -6.08
CA SER A 43 -7.98 -0.26 -7.42
C SER A 43 -7.74 -1.26 -8.55
N ILE A 44 -6.93 -2.29 -8.28
CA ILE A 44 -6.55 -3.35 -9.21
C ILE A 44 -6.56 -4.69 -8.47
N VAL A 45 -7.17 -5.70 -9.07
CA VAL A 45 -7.12 -7.11 -8.65
C VAL A 45 -6.43 -7.89 -9.76
N LEU A 46 -5.48 -8.75 -9.40
CA LEU A 46 -4.85 -9.67 -10.35
C LEU A 46 -5.48 -11.04 -10.11
N SER A 47 -6.24 -11.53 -11.09
CA SER A 47 -6.89 -12.82 -10.98
C SER A 47 -5.99 -13.91 -11.56
N CYS A 48 -5.35 -14.67 -10.68
CA CYS A 48 -4.57 -15.85 -11.06
C CYS A 48 -5.42 -17.14 -11.04
N GLN A 49 -6.74 -17.04 -10.93
CA GLN A 49 -7.60 -18.21 -10.82
C GLN A 49 -8.14 -18.64 -12.16
N CYS A 50 -7.76 -19.82 -12.62
CA CYS A 50 -8.40 -20.45 -13.77
C CYS A 50 -9.71 -21.18 -13.38
N PHE A 51 -10.61 -20.51 -12.64
CA PHE A 51 -11.89 -21.07 -12.19
C PHE A 51 -13.05 -20.53 -13.03
N ALA A 52 -13.18 -21.03 -14.24
CA ALA A 52 -14.18 -20.53 -15.19
C ALA A 52 -15.53 -21.25 -15.02
N ARG A 53 -16.61 -20.65 -15.54
CA ARG A 53 -17.95 -21.25 -15.53
C ARG A 53 -18.05 -22.65 -16.14
N TYR A 54 -17.12 -23.06 -16.99
CA TYR A 54 -17.06 -24.43 -17.49
C TYR A 54 -16.37 -25.41 -16.52
N THR A 55 -15.57 -24.93 -15.56
CA THR A 55 -14.99 -25.78 -14.50
C THR A 55 -16.00 -26.15 -13.42
N TYR A 56 -17.25 -25.67 -13.49
CA TYR A 56 -18.35 -26.23 -12.69
C TYR A 56 -18.66 -27.70 -13.01
N GLN A 57 -18.16 -28.19 -14.15
CA GLN A 57 -18.21 -29.60 -14.52
C GLN A 57 -17.07 -30.43 -13.91
N HIS A 58 -16.07 -29.80 -13.29
CA HIS A 58 -15.10 -30.54 -12.49
C HIS A 58 -15.76 -30.94 -11.16
N GLU A 59 -16.16 -32.21 -11.05
CA GLU A 59 -16.78 -32.82 -9.86
C GLU A 59 -16.07 -32.46 -8.54
N ARG A 60 -14.76 -32.23 -8.60
CA ARG A 60 -13.94 -31.88 -7.42
C ARG A 60 -14.37 -30.57 -6.73
N TRP A 61 -14.82 -29.55 -7.47
CA TRP A 61 -15.02 -28.22 -6.88
C TRP A 61 -16.46 -27.94 -6.43
N GLY A 62 -17.42 -28.80 -6.73
CA GLY A 62 -18.83 -28.61 -6.36
C GLY A 62 -19.39 -27.32 -6.96
N GLY A 63 -19.99 -27.38 -8.15
CA GLY A 63 -20.45 -26.20 -8.87
C GLY A 63 -21.37 -25.29 -8.04
N PHE A 64 -21.14 -23.98 -8.09
CA PHE A 64 -22.01 -22.97 -7.48
C PHE A 64 -22.08 -21.72 -8.37
N THR A 65 -23.19 -20.99 -8.33
CA THR A 65 -23.39 -19.82 -9.19
C THR A 65 -23.24 -18.53 -8.38
N ASN A 66 -22.50 -17.58 -8.94
CA ASN A 66 -22.45 -16.19 -8.48
C ASN A 66 -22.08 -15.29 -9.67
N PRO A 67 -22.80 -14.17 -9.92
CA PRO A 67 -22.52 -13.29 -11.05
C PRO A 67 -21.09 -12.73 -11.10
N LEU A 68 -20.41 -12.65 -9.96
CA LEU A 68 -19.06 -12.15 -9.86
C LEU A 68 -17.99 -13.17 -10.28
N ILE A 69 -18.33 -14.46 -10.42
CA ILE A 69 -17.34 -15.49 -10.77
C ILE A 69 -16.77 -15.24 -12.16
N ASP A 70 -17.62 -14.97 -13.16
CA ASP A 70 -17.17 -14.76 -14.53
C ASP A 70 -16.21 -13.55 -14.65
N VAL A 71 -16.41 -12.53 -13.81
CA VAL A 71 -15.58 -11.32 -13.83
C VAL A 71 -14.34 -11.41 -12.93
N LEU A 72 -14.40 -12.15 -11.82
CA LEU A 72 -13.29 -12.30 -10.87
C LEU A 72 -12.38 -13.48 -11.18
N SER A 73 -12.87 -14.52 -11.85
CA SER A 73 -12.06 -15.63 -12.34
C SER A 73 -11.34 -15.29 -13.63
N SER A 74 -10.46 -16.15 -14.07
CA SER A 74 -9.64 -16.00 -15.27
C SER A 74 -9.56 -17.30 -16.05
N SER A 75 -8.89 -17.26 -17.19
CA SER A 75 -8.58 -18.41 -18.04
C SER A 75 -7.24 -18.16 -18.74
N MET A 76 -6.62 -19.23 -19.26
CA MET A 76 -5.37 -19.11 -20.04
C MET A 76 -5.56 -18.18 -21.24
N SER A 77 -6.65 -18.35 -22.00
CA SER A 77 -6.94 -17.50 -23.16
C SER A 77 -7.07 -16.01 -22.79
N GLU A 78 -7.74 -15.70 -21.67
CA GLU A 78 -7.83 -14.32 -21.21
C GLU A 78 -6.49 -13.77 -20.71
N ALA A 79 -5.65 -14.62 -20.10
CA ALA A 79 -4.32 -14.23 -19.64
C ALA A 79 -3.36 -13.97 -20.80
N GLU A 80 -3.37 -14.81 -21.83
CA GLU A 80 -2.60 -14.63 -23.08
C GLU A 80 -2.99 -13.32 -23.79
N GLN A 81 -4.28 -13.00 -23.80
CA GLN A 81 -4.80 -11.73 -24.30
C GLN A 81 -4.58 -10.56 -23.35
N GLN A 82 -4.04 -10.81 -22.15
CA GLN A 82 -3.85 -9.83 -21.07
C GLN A 82 -5.12 -9.01 -20.78
N ARG A 83 -6.26 -9.70 -20.78
CA ARG A 83 -7.57 -9.05 -20.69
C ARG A 83 -7.72 -8.31 -19.36
N VAL A 84 -8.31 -7.12 -19.44
CA VAL A 84 -8.66 -6.31 -18.27
C VAL A 84 -10.16 -6.07 -18.25
N SER A 85 -10.80 -6.28 -17.11
CA SER A 85 -12.24 -6.06 -16.92
C SER A 85 -12.47 -5.00 -15.85
N LYS A 86 -13.37 -4.06 -16.10
CA LYS A 86 -13.82 -3.10 -15.09
C LYS A 86 -14.98 -3.72 -14.32
N VAL A 87 -14.84 -3.81 -13.00
CA VAL A 87 -15.80 -4.48 -12.11
C VAL A 87 -16.26 -3.50 -11.04
N SER A 88 -17.55 -3.55 -10.71
CA SER A 88 -18.14 -2.74 -9.64
C SER A 88 -18.78 -3.66 -8.60
N ILE A 89 -18.46 -3.44 -7.33
CA ILE A 89 -19.08 -4.11 -6.18
C ILE A 89 -19.55 -3.03 -5.22
N GLY A 90 -20.87 -2.84 -5.12
CA GLY A 90 -21.45 -1.70 -4.41
C GLY A 90 -21.07 -0.38 -5.10
N ASP A 91 -20.51 0.55 -4.32
CA ASP A 91 -20.01 1.86 -4.78
C ASP A 91 -18.53 1.84 -5.21
N HIS A 92 -17.86 0.68 -5.10
CA HIS A 92 -16.45 0.54 -5.40
C HIS A 92 -16.24 0.01 -6.81
N THR A 93 -15.45 0.72 -7.62
CA THR A 93 -15.07 0.31 -8.97
C THR A 93 -13.57 0.02 -9.03
N PHE A 94 -13.21 -1.11 -9.63
CA PHE A 94 -11.83 -1.55 -9.76
C PHE A 94 -11.60 -2.29 -11.08
N HIS A 95 -10.33 -2.57 -11.39
CA HIS A 95 -9.95 -3.33 -12.57
C HIS A 95 -9.48 -4.72 -12.17
N VAL A 96 -9.96 -5.74 -12.87
CA VAL A 96 -9.49 -7.11 -12.76
C VAL A 96 -8.62 -7.41 -13.96
N ILE A 97 -7.36 -7.73 -13.71
CA ILE A 97 -6.41 -8.17 -14.73
C ILE A 97 -6.42 -9.70 -14.72
N LYS A 98 -6.70 -10.27 -15.88
CA LYS A 98 -6.78 -11.73 -16.06
C LYS A 98 -5.36 -12.29 -16.21
N ALA A 99 -4.98 -13.19 -15.30
CA ALA A 99 -3.74 -13.94 -15.31
C ALA A 99 -4.04 -15.44 -15.17
N PHE A 100 -3.06 -16.27 -14.84
CA PHE A 100 -3.26 -17.70 -14.63
C PHE A 100 -2.54 -18.18 -13.38
N ASN A 101 -2.91 -19.37 -12.92
CA ASN A 101 -2.33 -19.94 -11.71
C ASN A 101 -0.86 -20.27 -11.98
N PRO A 102 0.11 -19.71 -11.23
CA PRO A 102 1.53 -20.00 -11.41
C PRO A 102 1.86 -21.49 -11.37
N ALA A 103 1.04 -22.30 -10.70
CA ALA A 103 1.19 -23.74 -10.67
C ALA A 103 1.20 -24.38 -12.07
N LYS A 104 0.58 -23.75 -13.07
CA LYS A 104 0.60 -24.17 -14.48
C LYS A 104 2.02 -24.37 -15.02
N ILE A 105 2.98 -23.55 -14.57
CA ILE A 105 4.40 -23.64 -15.00
C ILE A 105 5.03 -24.98 -14.60
N TYR A 106 4.55 -25.62 -13.53
CA TYR A 106 5.07 -26.93 -13.09
C TYR A 106 4.54 -28.11 -13.90
N TYR A 107 3.49 -27.90 -14.70
CA TYR A 107 2.88 -28.95 -15.50
C TYR A 107 3.33 -28.94 -16.96
N GLU A 108 4.14 -27.95 -17.37
CA GLU A 108 4.67 -27.85 -18.73
C GLU A 108 6.18 -28.05 -18.76
N ASP A 109 6.68 -28.45 -19.93
CA ASP A 109 8.10 -28.71 -20.20
C ASP A 109 8.61 -27.95 -21.43
N GLY A 110 9.93 -27.86 -21.55
CA GLY A 110 10.59 -27.30 -22.74
C GLY A 110 10.25 -25.84 -23.02
N GLN A 111 9.90 -25.54 -24.29
CA GLN A 111 9.61 -24.18 -24.75
C GLN A 111 8.31 -23.63 -24.15
N GLU A 112 7.28 -24.47 -24.01
CA GLU A 112 5.98 -24.07 -23.49
C GLU A 112 6.08 -23.56 -22.04
N LYS A 113 6.90 -24.22 -21.22
CA LYS A 113 7.22 -23.74 -19.88
C LYS A 113 7.83 -22.33 -19.87
N GLN A 114 8.76 -22.06 -20.79
CA GLN A 114 9.41 -20.75 -20.89
C GLN A 114 8.42 -19.68 -21.36
N ASP A 115 7.57 -20.02 -22.33
CA ASP A 115 6.57 -19.09 -22.87
C ASP A 115 5.54 -18.70 -21.79
N ILE A 116 5.08 -19.68 -21.00
CA ILE A 116 4.18 -19.44 -19.87
C ILE A 116 4.88 -18.63 -18.76
N ASP A 117 6.10 -18.98 -18.36
CA ASP A 117 6.84 -18.20 -17.35
C ASP A 117 7.04 -16.74 -17.81
N ASN A 118 7.40 -16.53 -19.08
CA ASN A 118 7.57 -15.20 -19.66
C ASN A 118 6.25 -14.42 -19.70
N LEU A 119 5.13 -15.05 -20.04
CA LEU A 119 3.82 -14.43 -20.03
C LEU A 119 3.44 -13.96 -18.62
N LEU A 120 3.63 -14.80 -17.59
CA LEU A 120 3.35 -14.41 -16.21
C LEU A 120 4.24 -13.24 -15.78
N ARG A 121 5.54 -13.30 -16.08
CA ARG A 121 6.49 -12.23 -15.77
C ARG A 121 6.11 -10.92 -16.43
N ASP A 122 5.67 -10.94 -17.69
CA ASP A 122 5.25 -9.76 -18.42
C ASP A 122 4.00 -9.13 -17.78
N ILE A 123 2.97 -9.94 -17.47
CA ILE A 123 1.76 -9.49 -16.77
C ILE A 123 2.15 -8.83 -15.43
N PHE A 124 2.90 -9.52 -14.57
CA PHE A 124 3.33 -8.98 -13.28
C PHE A 124 4.17 -7.71 -13.46
N SER A 125 5.12 -7.70 -14.39
CA SER A 125 5.96 -6.53 -14.64
C SER A 125 5.13 -5.32 -15.04
N LYS A 126 4.14 -5.48 -15.92
CA LYS A 126 3.23 -4.39 -16.32
C LYS A 126 2.43 -3.86 -15.13
N VAL A 127 1.87 -4.74 -14.29
CA VAL A 127 1.07 -4.34 -13.13
C VAL A 127 1.93 -3.64 -12.06
N PHE A 128 3.13 -4.17 -11.78
CA PHE A 128 3.96 -3.70 -10.67
C PHE A 128 5.00 -2.64 -11.07
N SER A 129 5.28 -2.44 -12.36
CA SER A 129 6.21 -1.40 -12.85
C SER A 129 5.82 0.01 -12.37
N GLY A 130 4.52 0.30 -12.33
CA GLY A 130 3.98 1.54 -11.77
C GLY A 130 4.21 1.68 -10.27
N TYR A 131 4.23 0.56 -9.53
CA TYR A 131 4.45 0.54 -8.08
C TYR A 131 5.87 0.95 -7.70
N GLY A 132 6.87 0.52 -8.47
CA GLY A 132 8.26 0.94 -8.28
C GLY A 132 8.43 2.46 -8.39
N LYS A 133 7.86 3.04 -9.45
CA LYS A 133 7.86 4.50 -9.68
C LYS A 133 7.04 5.22 -8.60
N SER A 134 5.86 4.73 -8.25
CA SER A 134 5.00 5.33 -7.22
C SER A 134 5.63 5.29 -5.83
N LYS A 135 6.35 4.21 -5.47
CA LYS A 135 7.08 4.11 -4.20
C LYS A 135 8.21 5.11 -4.13
N ALA A 136 8.97 5.27 -5.22
CA ALA A 136 10.03 6.27 -5.31
C ALA A 136 9.48 7.71 -5.24
N LEU A 137 8.40 8.01 -5.96
CA LEU A 137 7.73 9.30 -5.91
C LEU A 137 7.13 9.61 -4.54
N HIS A 138 6.53 8.61 -3.89
CA HIS A 138 6.00 8.76 -2.53
C HIS A 138 7.11 9.02 -1.51
N LYS A 139 8.22 8.27 -1.60
CA LYS A 139 9.41 8.50 -0.75
C LYS A 139 10.00 9.89 -0.98
N LYS A 140 10.08 10.34 -2.23
CA LYS A 140 10.52 11.70 -2.59
C LYS A 140 9.57 12.76 -2.00
N SER A 141 8.26 12.60 -2.18
CA SER A 141 7.26 13.52 -1.64
C SER A 141 7.32 13.62 -0.10
N LEU A 142 7.54 12.51 0.60
CA LEU A 142 7.74 12.51 2.05
C LEU A 142 9.01 13.27 2.43
N LYS A 143 10.12 13.05 1.71
CA LYS A 143 11.37 13.79 1.92
C LYS A 143 11.17 15.29 1.68
N ASP A 144 10.56 15.68 0.57
CA ASP A 144 10.29 17.09 0.23
C ASP A 144 9.42 17.78 1.31
N LYS A 145 8.41 17.07 1.86
CA LYS A 145 7.58 17.58 2.96
C LYS A 145 8.36 17.73 4.26
N LEU A 146 9.23 16.77 4.57
CA LEU A 146 10.10 16.81 5.74
C LEU A 146 11.06 18.01 5.64
N ASP A 147 11.72 18.18 4.49
CA ASP A 147 12.65 19.28 4.23
C ASP A 147 11.95 20.65 4.30
N ALA A 148 10.76 20.78 3.71
CA ALA A 148 9.97 22.00 3.80
C ALA A 148 9.55 22.34 5.24
N THR A 149 9.23 21.32 6.05
CA THR A 149 8.85 21.49 7.46
C THR A 149 10.06 21.88 8.30
N ALA A 150 11.20 21.23 8.09
CA ALA A 150 12.48 21.57 8.73
C ALA A 150 12.90 23.01 8.40
N ALA A 151 12.79 23.45 7.14
CA ALA A 151 13.09 24.82 6.74
C ALA A 151 12.18 25.84 7.42
N LYS A 152 10.88 25.54 7.54
CA LYS A 152 9.92 26.40 8.29
C LYS A 152 10.28 26.49 9.77
N LEU A 153 10.56 25.37 10.43
CA LEU A 153 10.95 25.33 11.84
C LEU A 153 12.25 26.11 12.09
N HIS A 154 13.24 25.93 11.22
CA HIS A 154 14.49 26.68 11.29
C HIS A 154 14.24 28.18 11.15
N LYS A 155 13.45 28.62 10.16
CA LYS A 155 13.08 30.05 9.98
C LYS A 155 12.37 30.62 11.21
N ILE A 156 11.43 29.88 11.80
CA ILE A 156 10.71 30.29 13.00
C ILE A 156 11.66 30.38 14.19
N GLY A 157 12.49 29.36 14.43
CA GLY A 157 13.46 29.35 15.51
C GLY A 157 14.43 30.52 15.44
N PHE A 158 14.95 30.84 14.25
CA PHE A 158 15.80 32.03 14.06
C PHE A 158 15.08 33.35 14.36
N LYS A 159 13.82 33.50 13.96
CA LYS A 159 13.02 34.69 14.31
C LYS A 159 12.84 34.83 15.83
N TYR A 160 12.59 33.74 16.53
CA TYR A 160 12.47 33.77 17.99
C TYR A 160 13.80 34.11 18.66
N LEU A 161 14.91 33.53 18.22
CA LEU A 161 16.25 33.87 18.74
C LEU A 161 16.60 35.34 18.52
N ASP A 162 16.25 35.90 17.37
CA ASP A 162 16.45 37.32 17.06
C ASP A 162 15.58 38.21 17.96
N LEU A 163 14.29 37.88 18.12
CA LEU A 163 13.37 38.58 19.01
C LEU A 163 13.83 38.54 20.47
N MET A 164 14.30 37.38 20.95
CA MET A 164 14.85 37.22 22.29
C MET A 164 16.13 38.04 22.47
N SER A 165 17.01 38.04 21.47
CA SER A 165 18.22 38.87 21.47
C SER A 165 17.90 40.37 21.45
N HIS A 166 16.81 40.78 20.80
CA HIS A 166 16.33 42.15 20.83
C HIS A 166 15.78 42.52 22.22
N TYR A 167 14.97 41.64 22.82
CA TYR A 167 14.44 41.81 24.17
C TYR A 167 15.56 41.92 25.22
N GLU A 168 16.64 41.15 25.09
CA GLU A 168 17.82 41.24 25.98
C GLU A 168 18.54 42.60 25.91
N ARG A 169 18.47 43.30 24.77
CA ARG A 169 19.12 44.61 24.53
C ARG A 169 18.26 45.80 24.96
N ILE A 170 16.97 45.60 25.18
CA ILE A 170 16.11 46.65 25.73
C ILE A 170 16.45 46.75 27.22
N GLU A 171 17.13 47.82 27.62
CA GLU A 171 17.30 48.13 29.04
C GLU A 171 15.91 48.30 29.68
N PRO A 172 15.62 47.65 30.81
CA PRO A 172 14.36 47.85 31.48
C PRO A 172 14.32 49.29 32.00
N SER A 173 13.43 50.12 31.46
CA SER A 173 13.03 51.40 32.06
C SER A 173 12.16 51.17 33.30
N VAL A 174 12.43 50.12 34.07
CA VAL A 174 11.59 49.62 35.16
C VAL A 174 12.31 49.95 36.48
N PRO A 175 11.60 50.46 37.50
CA PRO A 175 12.20 50.77 38.80
C PRO A 175 13.00 49.58 39.35
N ALA A 176 14.16 49.85 39.96
CA ALA A 176 15.13 48.86 40.42
C ALA A 176 14.54 47.72 41.30
N SER A 177 13.38 47.95 41.92
CA SER A 177 12.65 46.95 42.72
C SER A 177 12.01 45.81 41.91
N TRP A 178 11.86 45.96 40.58
CA TRP A 178 11.25 44.94 39.70
C TRP A 178 12.27 44.27 38.77
N ALA A 179 13.52 44.76 38.74
CA ALA A 179 14.56 44.29 37.82
C ALA A 179 15.01 42.84 38.09
N HIS A 180 14.81 42.34 39.32
CA HIS A 180 15.17 40.97 39.70
C HIS A 180 14.16 39.91 39.23
N GLU A 181 12.92 40.28 38.89
CA GLU A 181 11.89 39.31 38.47
C GLU A 181 11.81 39.10 36.95
N VAL A 182 12.33 40.04 36.14
CA VAL A 182 12.07 40.06 34.68
C VAL A 182 13.08 39.25 33.87
N LYS A 183 14.24 38.87 34.44
CA LYS A 183 15.30 38.08 33.78
C LYS A 183 15.52 36.72 34.48
N GLY A 184 14.43 36.03 34.83
CA GLY A 184 14.48 34.73 35.50
C GLY A 184 14.97 33.57 34.60
N ASP A 185 15.41 32.49 35.27
CA ASP A 185 15.95 31.25 34.67
C ASP A 185 15.11 30.69 33.50
N GLY A 186 13.80 30.87 33.52
CA GLY A 186 12.89 30.41 32.47
C GLY A 186 13.13 31.03 31.08
N PHE A 187 13.63 32.27 30.98
CA PHE A 187 13.94 32.88 29.68
C PHE A 187 15.22 32.29 29.08
N SER A 188 16.23 32.06 29.92
CA SER A 188 17.48 31.38 29.56
C SER A 188 17.23 29.93 29.14
N GLU A 189 16.35 29.22 29.86
CA GLU A 189 15.92 27.88 29.49
C GLU A 189 15.18 27.85 28.15
N LEU A 190 14.25 28.78 27.92
CA LEU A 190 13.55 28.90 26.64
C LEU A 190 14.51 29.14 25.47
N LYS A 191 15.49 30.04 25.65
CA LYS A 191 16.50 30.35 24.62
C LYS A 191 17.36 29.13 24.31
N ARG A 192 17.74 28.38 25.35
CA ARG A 192 18.49 27.12 25.22
C ARG A 192 17.68 26.08 24.46
N SER A 193 16.42 25.84 24.84
CA SER A 193 15.54 24.89 24.16
C SER A 193 15.30 25.25 22.69
N VAL A 194 15.07 26.52 22.36
CA VAL A 194 14.92 26.96 20.96
C VAL A 194 16.21 26.74 20.18
N SER A 195 17.38 27.01 20.78
CA SER A 195 18.69 26.79 20.14
C SER A 195 18.96 25.31 19.89
N GLU A 196 18.66 24.44 20.84
CA GLU A 196 18.80 22.98 20.73
C GLU A 196 17.90 22.40 19.63
N ILE A 197 16.66 22.90 19.50
CA ILE A 197 15.75 22.52 18.42
C ILE A 197 16.32 22.93 17.06
N VAL A 198 16.82 24.17 16.92
CA VAL A 198 17.41 24.66 15.66
C VAL A 198 18.65 23.85 15.26
N ILE A 199 19.53 23.53 16.22
CA ILE A 199 20.72 22.72 15.99
C ILE A 199 20.34 21.29 15.57
N SER A 200 19.38 20.68 16.28
CA SER A 200 18.90 19.32 15.98
C SER A 200 18.30 19.23 14.58
N VAL A 201 17.48 20.22 14.19
CA VAL A 201 16.90 20.30 12.85
C VAL A 201 18.01 20.42 11.78
N LYS A 202 19.02 21.25 12.02
CA LYS A 202 20.18 21.39 11.11
C LYS A 202 20.99 20.11 10.96
N LYS A 203 21.17 19.37 12.06
CA LYS A 203 21.89 18.09 12.06
C LYS A 203 21.14 17.03 11.26
N LEU A 204 19.83 16.92 11.49
CA LEU A 204 18.95 16.01 10.75
C LEU A 204 18.93 16.29 9.23
N GLN A 205 19.07 17.55 8.81
CA GLN A 205 19.20 17.91 7.39
C GLN A 205 20.55 17.50 6.78
N LYS A 206 21.64 17.51 7.56
CA LYS A 206 22.99 17.14 7.09
C LYS A 206 23.22 15.63 7.00
N GLU A 207 22.60 14.85 7.87
CA GLU A 207 22.75 13.38 7.92
C GLU A 207 21.91 12.64 6.86
N GLN A 208 21.13 13.35 6.03
CA GLN A 208 20.29 12.78 4.96
C GLN A 208 20.82 13.04 3.53
N ILE A 209 22.10 13.43 3.40
CA ILE A 209 22.85 13.57 2.13
C ILE A 209 23.72 12.34 1.90
#